data_AF-A0A1V6QLT0-F1
#
_entry.id   AF-A0A1V6QLT0-F1
#
_cell.length_a   1.000
_cell.length_b   1.000
_cell.length_c   1.000
_cell.angle_alpha   90.00
_cell.angle_beta   90.00
_cell.angle_gamma   90.00
#
_symmetry.space_group_name_H-M   'P 1'
#
loop_
_entity.id
_entity.type
_entity.pdbx_description
1 polymer ?
#
loop_
_entity_poly.entity_id
_entity_poly.type
_entity_poly.pdbx_seq_one_letter_code
_entity_poly.pdbx_strand_id
1 'polypeptide(L)'
;MKHQNKIRRQSTACKECQRRRTKCSGRNPCSECRKRDCVCDVNESSDKRRKLYLSMMEEELKYHQQFMDGFLKAIRTSNDADVHHIIDVVRSGSSTSEIQTAVNRVLTDNRSSYNDVPGGGPLRGWPKRKASKSATSDYLIAQLLDPSEIQSDGDSAQQPVSVPHELSRSTKEYLEKSENLEMLCE
;
A
#
# COMPACT_ATOMS: atom_id res chain seq x y z
N MET A 1 -1.59 40.82 27.62
CA MET A 1 -0.71 39.76 27.05
C MET A 1 -1.55 38.83 26.18
N LYS A 2 -1.46 38.94 24.84
CA LYS A 2 -2.22 38.08 23.91
C LYS A 2 -1.42 36.79 23.67
N HIS A 3 -1.87 35.67 24.22
CA HIS A 3 -1.28 34.36 23.92
C HIS A 3 -1.55 34.04 22.44
N GLN A 4 -0.52 34.16 21.59
CA GLN A 4 -0.58 33.65 20.22
C GLN A 4 -0.61 32.13 20.27
N ASN A 5 -1.82 31.59 20.26
CA ASN A 5 -2.03 30.16 20.14
C ASN A 5 -1.74 29.79 18.68
N LYS A 6 -0.48 29.45 18.37
CA LYS A 6 -0.05 29.03 17.03
C LYS A 6 -0.81 27.75 16.69
N ILE A 7 -1.89 27.88 15.92
CA ILE A 7 -2.73 26.76 15.48
C ILE A 7 -1.87 25.89 14.57
N ARG A 8 -1.48 24.70 15.04
CA ARG A 8 -0.87 23.70 14.16
C ARG A 8 -1.94 23.21 13.19
N ARG A 9 -1.67 23.31 11.89
CA ARG A 9 -2.55 22.76 10.84
C ARG A 9 -2.49 21.24 10.93
N GLN A 10 -3.48 20.63 11.58
CA GLN A 10 -3.65 19.18 11.53
C GLN A 10 -4.38 18.77 10.26
N SER A 11 -3.99 17.62 9.69
CA SER A 11 -4.57 17.10 8.45
C SER A 11 -6.02 16.62 8.63
N THR A 12 -6.43 16.36 9.88
CA THR A 12 -7.75 15.84 10.24
C THR A 12 -8.31 16.56 11.48
N ALA A 13 -9.59 16.91 11.46
CA ALA A 13 -10.31 17.45 12.63
C ALA A 13 -10.84 16.31 13.53
N CYS A 14 -11.08 16.58 14.82
CA CYS A 14 -11.78 15.61 15.67
C CYS A 14 -13.23 15.40 15.22
N LYS A 15 -13.83 14.26 15.58
CA LYS A 15 -15.20 13.86 15.18
C LYS A 15 -16.24 14.92 15.51
N GLU A 16 -16.16 15.55 16.69
CA GLU A 16 -17.12 16.60 17.09
C GLU A 16 -16.97 17.89 16.27
N CYS A 17 -15.74 18.34 16.00
CA CYS A 17 -15.51 19.50 15.12
C CYS A 17 -15.92 19.20 13.67
N GLN A 18 -15.68 17.97 13.20
CA GLN A 18 -16.10 17.54 11.87
C GLN A 18 -17.62 17.52 11.73
N ARG A 19 -18.33 16.95 12.72
CA ARG A 19 -19.81 16.91 12.79
C ARG A 19 -20.42 18.32 12.82
N ARG A 20 -19.78 19.24 13.55
CA ARG A 20 -20.26 20.62 13.72
C ARG A 20 -19.80 21.58 12.63
N ARG A 21 -18.91 21.13 11.73
CA ARG A 21 -18.26 21.96 10.69
C ARG A 21 -17.57 23.21 11.27
N THR A 22 -16.94 23.08 12.45
CA THR A 22 -16.18 24.16 13.10
C THR A 22 -14.67 23.94 12.99
N LYS A 23 -13.90 25.03 13.12
CA LYS A 23 -12.43 24.98 13.06
C LYS A 23 -11.88 24.20 14.27
N CYS A 24 -11.23 23.06 14.00
CA CYS A 24 -10.51 22.30 15.03
C CYS A 24 -9.15 22.96 15.32
N SER A 25 -8.80 23.09 16.60
CA SER A 25 -7.49 23.63 16.99
C SER A 25 -6.35 22.61 16.89
N GLY A 26 -6.65 21.33 16.63
CA GLY A 26 -5.65 20.27 16.45
C GLY A 26 -4.84 19.95 17.71
N ARG A 27 -5.32 20.32 18.90
CA ARG A 27 -4.78 19.85 20.20
C ARG A 27 -5.71 18.76 20.71
N ASN A 28 -5.23 17.87 21.58
CA ASN A 28 -6.09 16.89 22.26
C ASN A 28 -6.13 17.19 23.77
N PRO A 29 -7.29 17.57 24.35
CA PRO A 29 -8.56 17.91 23.67
C PRO A 29 -8.47 19.25 22.93
N CYS A 30 -9.24 19.41 21.84
CA CYS A 30 -9.24 20.64 21.05
C CYS A 30 -9.97 21.77 21.78
N SER A 31 -9.70 23.03 21.43
CA SER A 31 -10.26 24.19 22.15
C SER A 31 -11.80 24.20 22.16
N GLU A 32 -12.43 23.73 21.08
CA GLU A 32 -13.89 23.67 20.97
C GLU A 32 -14.49 22.53 21.78
N CYS A 33 -13.83 21.36 21.80
CA CYS A 33 -14.27 20.25 22.64
C CYS A 33 -14.09 20.58 24.13
N ARG A 34 -12.99 21.25 24.50
CA ARG A 34 -12.74 21.68 25.88
C ARG A 34 -13.78 22.68 26.39
N LYS A 35 -14.16 23.68 25.59
CA LYS A 35 -15.17 24.68 25.97
C LYS A 35 -16.56 24.10 26.18
N ARG A 36 -16.87 23.01 25.48
CA ARG A 36 -18.20 22.41 25.44
C ARG A 36 -18.29 21.13 26.27
N ASP A 37 -17.20 20.83 26.97
CA ASP A 37 -17.04 19.64 27.80
C ASP A 37 -17.51 18.36 27.11
N CYS A 38 -17.02 18.16 25.87
CA CYS A 38 -17.35 16.98 25.06
C CYS A 38 -16.10 16.21 24.65
N VAL A 39 -16.27 14.92 24.38
CA VAL A 39 -15.16 14.02 24.01
C VAL A 39 -14.47 14.50 22.72
N CYS A 40 -13.15 14.61 22.78
CA CYS A 40 -12.32 14.99 21.63
C CYS A 40 -11.64 13.75 21.02
N ASP A 41 -12.35 13.08 20.12
CA ASP A 41 -11.82 11.90 19.42
C ASP A 41 -11.30 12.29 18.03
N VAL A 42 -10.00 12.11 17.79
CA VAL A 42 -9.34 12.34 16.49
C VAL A 42 -9.07 10.99 15.86
N ASN A 43 -9.72 10.73 14.72
CA ASN A 43 -9.45 9.53 13.95
C ASN A 43 -8.42 9.81 12.84
N GLU A 44 -7.15 9.55 13.11
CA GLU A 44 -6.08 9.71 12.12
C GLU A 44 -6.27 8.85 10.85
N SER A 45 -6.94 7.70 10.98
CA SER A 45 -7.25 6.80 9.85
C SER A 45 -8.33 7.34 8.91
N SER A 46 -9.05 8.40 9.30
CA SER A 46 -10.08 9.03 8.46
C SER A 46 -9.52 10.00 7.42
N ASP A 47 -8.20 10.27 7.44
CA ASP A 47 -7.54 11.05 6.40
C ASP A 47 -7.58 10.28 5.07
N LYS A 48 -8.55 10.64 4.23
CA LYS A 48 -8.77 9.99 2.93
C LYS A 48 -7.53 10.02 2.04
N ARG A 49 -6.64 11.02 2.20
CA ARG A 49 -5.38 11.10 1.42
C ARG A 49 -4.43 9.98 1.83
N ARG A 50 -4.29 9.74 3.13
CA ARG A 50 -3.50 8.64 3.67
C ARG A 50 -4.09 7.29 3.25
N LYS A 51 -5.41 7.16 3.24
CA LYS A 51 -6.10 5.94 2.76
C LYS A 51 -5.78 5.63 1.28
N LEU A 52 -5.78 6.64 0.41
CA LEU A 52 -5.46 6.44 -1.02
C LEU A 52 -4.02 5.98 -1.22
N TYR A 53 -3.05 6.63 -0.58
CA TYR A 53 -1.64 6.23 -0.69
C TYR A 53 -1.43 4.80 -0.19
N LEU A 54 -1.98 4.45 0.98
CA LEU A 54 -1.89 3.08 1.50
C LEU A 54 -2.55 2.06 0.57
N SER A 55 -3.72 2.38 0.02
CA SER A 55 -4.41 1.50 -0.93
C SER A 55 -3.61 1.28 -2.21
N MET A 56 -2.96 2.33 -2.74
CA MET A 56 -2.12 2.21 -3.93
C MET A 56 -0.89 1.36 -3.67
N MET A 57 -0.19 1.58 -2.55
CA MET A 57 0.96 0.76 -2.16
C MET A 57 0.56 -0.69 -1.91
N GLU A 58 -0.61 -0.92 -1.30
CA GLU A 58 -1.14 -2.27 -1.10
C GLU A 58 -1.42 -2.98 -2.42
N GLU A 59 -2.00 -2.26 -3.40
CA GLU A 59 -2.26 -2.80 -4.74
C GLU A 59 -0.96 -3.12 -5.49
N GLU A 60 0.04 -2.24 -5.41
CA GLU A 60 1.37 -2.46 -5.99
C GLU A 60 2.06 -3.69 -5.37
N LEU A 61 2.04 -3.83 -4.05
CA LEU A 61 2.58 -5.01 -3.37
C LEU A 61 1.85 -6.29 -3.78
N LYS A 62 0.53 -6.26 -3.85
CA LYS A 62 -0.27 -7.40 -4.31
C LYS A 62 0.07 -7.80 -5.74
N TYR A 63 0.25 -6.81 -6.61
CA TYR A 63 0.66 -7.04 -8.00
C TYR A 63 2.02 -7.76 -8.07
N HIS A 64 3.02 -7.29 -7.31
CA HIS A 64 4.33 -7.95 -7.26
C HIS A 64 4.26 -9.36 -6.67
N GLN A 65 3.48 -9.58 -5.61
CA GLN A 65 3.27 -10.91 -5.02
C GLN A 65 2.62 -11.87 -6.02
N GLN A 66 1.53 -11.44 -6.67
CA GLN A 66 0.85 -12.26 -7.68
C GLN A 66 1.77 -12.62 -8.85
N PHE A 67 2.63 -11.69 -9.27
CA PHE A 67 3.62 -11.98 -10.30
C PHE A 67 4.65 -13.01 -9.82
N MET A 68 5.21 -12.88 -8.61
CA MET A 68 6.15 -13.86 -8.05
C MET A 68 5.52 -15.25 -7.90
N ASP A 69 4.26 -15.31 -7.45
CA ASP A 69 3.53 -16.58 -7.37
C ASP A 69 3.32 -17.20 -8.75
N GLY A 70 2.96 -16.39 -9.76
CA GLY A 70 2.86 -16.81 -11.15
C GLY A 70 4.20 -17.30 -11.71
N PHE A 71 5.28 -16.59 -11.42
CA PHE A 71 6.64 -16.94 -11.82
C PHE A 71 7.07 -18.29 -11.25
N LEU A 72 6.91 -18.48 -9.94
CA LEU A 72 7.21 -19.75 -9.28
C LEU A 72 6.33 -20.89 -9.79
N LYS A 73 5.05 -20.61 -10.08
CA LYS A 73 4.15 -21.58 -10.69
C LYS A 73 4.64 -21.98 -12.08
N ALA A 74 5.03 -21.02 -12.91
CA ALA A 74 5.57 -21.29 -14.25
C ALA A 74 6.81 -22.19 -14.17
N ILE A 75 7.74 -21.94 -13.24
CA ILE A 75 8.91 -22.81 -13.09
C ILE A 75 8.53 -24.23 -12.62
N ARG A 76 7.57 -24.36 -11.71
CA ARG A 76 7.21 -25.66 -11.11
C ARG A 76 6.37 -26.55 -12.00
N THR A 77 5.55 -25.97 -12.88
CA THR A 77 4.53 -26.74 -13.64
C THR A 77 4.80 -26.84 -15.14
N SER A 78 5.75 -26.07 -15.67
CA SER A 78 6.00 -26.01 -17.11
C SER A 78 7.07 -27.01 -17.54
N ASN A 79 7.14 -27.26 -18.84
CA ASN A 79 8.13 -28.16 -19.41
C ASN A 79 9.53 -27.51 -19.41
N ASP A 80 10.57 -28.33 -19.45
CA ASP A 80 11.97 -27.86 -19.40
C ASP A 80 12.29 -26.80 -20.47
N ALA A 81 11.74 -26.94 -21.68
CA ALA A 81 11.93 -25.95 -22.75
C ALA A 81 11.39 -24.55 -22.38
N ASP A 82 10.24 -24.50 -21.72
CA ASP A 82 9.62 -23.25 -21.28
C ASP A 82 10.38 -22.63 -20.11
N VAL A 83 10.86 -23.48 -19.18
CA VAL A 83 11.70 -23.04 -18.06
C VAL A 83 13.02 -22.48 -18.57
N HIS A 84 13.66 -23.15 -19.53
CA HIS A 84 14.86 -22.64 -20.19
C HIS A 84 14.62 -21.31 -20.88
N HIS A 85 13.50 -21.16 -21.59
CA HIS A 85 13.15 -19.88 -22.21
C HIS A 85 12.99 -18.75 -21.18
N ILE A 86 12.31 -19.01 -20.05
CA ILE A 86 12.18 -18.02 -18.96
C ILE A 86 13.55 -17.64 -18.40
N ILE A 87 14.43 -18.63 -18.17
CA ILE A 87 15.79 -18.40 -17.65
C ILE A 87 16.62 -17.56 -18.64
N ASP A 88 16.52 -17.83 -19.93
CA ASP A 88 17.26 -17.09 -20.96
C ASP A 88 16.83 -15.62 -21.00
N VAL A 89 15.53 -15.34 -20.91
CA VAL A 89 14.98 -13.97 -20.82
C VAL A 89 15.47 -13.27 -19.55
N VAL A 90 15.53 -13.96 -18.41
CA VAL A 90 16.08 -13.37 -17.17
C VAL A 90 17.58 -13.08 -17.33
N ARG A 91 18.34 -13.99 -17.92
CA ARG A 91 19.80 -13.86 -18.10
C ARG A 91 20.20 -12.84 -19.17
N SER A 92 19.33 -12.54 -20.13
CA SER A 92 19.56 -11.47 -21.10
C SER A 92 19.50 -10.06 -20.49
N GLY A 93 19.18 -9.94 -19.20
CA GLY A 93 19.03 -8.64 -18.53
C GLY A 93 17.75 -7.93 -18.95
N SER A 94 16.73 -8.68 -19.37
CA SER A 94 15.44 -8.13 -19.80
C SER A 94 14.74 -7.38 -18.67
N SER A 95 13.90 -6.43 -19.06
CA SER A 95 13.08 -5.68 -18.12
C SER A 95 12.06 -6.59 -17.40
N THR A 96 11.60 -6.19 -16.21
CA THR A 96 10.59 -6.94 -15.45
C THR A 96 9.30 -7.16 -16.26
N SER A 97 8.95 -6.22 -17.15
CA SER A 97 7.80 -6.31 -18.05
C SER A 97 7.97 -7.41 -19.12
N GLU A 98 9.18 -7.54 -19.68
CA GLU A 98 9.51 -8.60 -20.64
C GLU A 98 9.49 -9.97 -19.97
N ILE A 99 10.06 -10.08 -18.77
CA ILE A 99 10.04 -11.31 -17.96
C ILE A 99 8.58 -11.69 -17.64
N GLN A 100 7.75 -10.73 -17.22
CA GLN A 100 6.32 -10.95 -17.00
C GLN A 100 5.61 -11.48 -18.23
N THR A 101 5.91 -10.92 -19.40
CA THR A 101 5.32 -11.34 -20.67
C THR A 101 5.69 -12.79 -21.00
N ALA A 102 6.96 -13.16 -20.85
CA ALA A 102 7.44 -14.52 -21.08
C ALA A 102 6.75 -15.53 -20.15
N VAL A 103 6.64 -15.20 -18.85
CA VAL A 103 6.00 -16.04 -17.83
C VAL A 103 4.51 -16.21 -18.12
N ASN A 104 3.82 -15.13 -18.47
CA ASN A 104 2.39 -15.18 -18.80
C ASN A 104 2.13 -16.07 -20.02
N ARG A 105 2.98 -16.02 -21.06
CA ARG A 105 2.87 -16.88 -22.24
C ARG A 105 2.92 -18.36 -21.86
N VAL A 106 3.91 -18.74 -21.07
CA VAL A 106 4.07 -20.13 -20.59
C VAL A 106 2.87 -20.58 -19.76
N LEU A 107 2.36 -19.72 -18.89
CA LEU A 107 1.17 -20.02 -18.06
C LEU A 107 -0.13 -20.12 -18.87
N THR A 108 -0.25 -19.40 -20.00
CA THR A 108 -1.42 -19.49 -20.88
C THR A 108 -1.35 -20.70 -21.81
N ASP A 109 -0.17 -21.04 -22.30
CA ASP A 109 0.04 -22.15 -23.24
C ASP A 109 -0.21 -23.50 -22.56
N ASN A 110 0.23 -23.67 -21.30
CA ASN A 110 -0.09 -24.82 -20.46
C ASN A 110 -1.60 -25.00 -20.20
N ARG A 111 -2.39 -23.91 -20.29
CA ARG A 111 -3.85 -23.96 -20.09
C ARG A 111 -4.60 -24.43 -21.34
N SER A 112 -3.95 -24.45 -22.50
CA SER A 112 -4.55 -24.90 -23.77
C SER A 112 -4.39 -26.40 -24.05
N SER A 113 -3.61 -27.13 -23.25
CA SER A 113 -3.38 -28.58 -23.43
C SER A 113 -4.51 -29.48 -22.89
N TYR A 114 -5.56 -28.93 -22.29
CA TYR A 114 -6.77 -29.66 -21.87
C TYR A 114 -8.04 -29.00 -22.44
N ASN A 115 -8.18 -28.99 -23.77
CA ASN A 115 -9.45 -28.64 -24.43
C ASN A 115 -9.86 -29.73 -25.43
N ASP A 116 -10.01 -30.96 -24.95
CA ASP A 116 -10.87 -31.97 -25.55
C ASP A 116 -11.83 -32.48 -24.47
N VAL A 117 -12.85 -31.69 -24.16
CA VAL A 117 -14.04 -32.19 -23.46
C VAL A 117 -15.21 -32.15 -24.45
N PRO A 118 -15.68 -33.30 -24.95
CA PRO A 118 -16.92 -33.35 -25.71
C PRO A 118 -18.12 -33.15 -24.77
N GLY A 119 -18.90 -32.10 -25.02
CA GLY A 119 -20.35 -32.04 -24.79
C GLY A 119 -20.88 -32.22 -23.36
N GLY A 120 -21.03 -31.11 -22.64
CA GLY A 120 -21.95 -30.99 -21.50
C GLY A 120 -22.90 -29.82 -21.72
N GLY A 121 -24.19 -30.11 -21.93
CA GLY A 121 -25.22 -29.16 -22.38
C GLY A 121 -25.61 -28.04 -21.39
N PRO A 122 -26.63 -27.23 -21.73
CA PRO A 122 -26.96 -26.01 -21.01
C PRO A 122 -27.47 -26.27 -19.58
N LEU A 123 -26.69 -25.88 -18.57
CA LEU A 123 -27.15 -25.82 -17.19
C LEU A 123 -28.10 -24.62 -17.01
N ARG A 124 -29.39 -24.89 -17.21
CA ARG A 124 -30.46 -24.04 -16.66
C ARG A 124 -30.47 -24.16 -15.14
N GLY A 125 -30.48 -23.01 -14.45
CA GLY A 125 -30.93 -22.88 -13.07
C GLY A 125 -29.81 -22.79 -12.03
N TRP A 126 -29.27 -21.60 -11.82
CA TRP A 126 -28.60 -21.26 -10.57
C TRP A 126 -29.65 -20.87 -9.51
N PRO A 127 -29.74 -21.59 -8.37
CA PRO A 127 -30.54 -21.12 -7.25
C PRO A 127 -29.86 -19.89 -6.63
N LYS A 128 -30.63 -18.79 -6.51
CA LYS A 128 -30.21 -17.62 -5.73
C LYS A 128 -29.89 -18.04 -4.29
N ARG A 129 -28.60 -18.07 -3.95
CA ARG A 129 -28.16 -18.15 -2.55
C ARG A 129 -28.59 -16.87 -1.83
N LYS A 130 -29.32 -17.05 -0.72
CA LYS A 130 -29.77 -15.96 0.14
C LYS A 130 -28.57 -15.46 0.96
N ALA A 131 -28.44 -14.15 1.11
CA ALA A 131 -27.39 -13.53 1.89
C ALA A 131 -27.48 -13.99 3.35
N SER A 132 -26.53 -14.80 3.80
CA SER A 132 -26.28 -15.04 5.21
C SER A 132 -25.37 -13.93 5.74
N LYS A 133 -25.88 -13.17 6.71
CA LYS A 133 -25.10 -12.25 7.52
C LYS A 133 -24.20 -13.10 8.42
N SER A 134 -22.88 -13.01 8.28
CA SER A 134 -21.97 -13.47 9.32
C SER A 134 -20.89 -12.43 9.53
N ALA A 135 -20.89 -11.93 10.76
CA ALA A 135 -19.96 -10.98 11.31
C ALA A 135 -18.56 -11.59 11.45
N THR A 136 -17.61 -10.70 11.77
CA THR A 136 -16.26 -10.93 12.32
C THR A 136 -15.18 -11.39 11.34
N SER A 137 -14.69 -10.46 10.53
CA SER A 137 -13.30 -10.47 9.99
C SER A 137 -12.44 -9.35 10.59
N ASP A 138 -12.98 -8.56 11.53
CA ASP A 138 -12.27 -7.41 12.10
C ASP A 138 -11.34 -7.76 13.28
N TYR A 139 -11.30 -9.03 13.71
CA TYR A 139 -10.56 -9.44 14.92
C TYR A 139 -9.12 -9.89 14.66
N LEU A 140 -8.68 -10.07 13.41
CA LEU A 140 -7.34 -10.61 13.11
C LEU A 140 -6.27 -9.55 12.84
N ILE A 141 -6.62 -8.26 12.84
CA ILE A 141 -5.64 -7.18 12.57
C ILE A 141 -4.99 -6.65 13.86
N ALA A 142 -5.49 -7.01 15.05
CA ALA A 142 -5.04 -6.42 16.32
C ALA A 142 -3.85 -7.12 17.02
N GLN A 143 -3.26 -8.17 16.44
CA GLN A 143 -2.23 -8.98 17.12
C GLN A 143 -0.78 -8.80 16.62
N LEU A 144 -0.48 -7.82 15.75
CA LEU A 144 0.88 -7.63 15.21
C LEU A 144 1.61 -6.37 15.72
N LEU A 145 1.25 -5.88 16.90
CA LEU A 145 1.97 -4.80 17.57
C LEU A 145 2.13 -5.13 19.07
N ASP A 146 3.03 -6.06 19.38
CA ASP A 146 3.68 -6.12 20.70
C ASP A 146 5.05 -5.40 20.60
N PRO A 147 5.21 -4.19 21.19
CA PRO A 147 6.46 -3.41 21.09
C PRO A 147 7.56 -3.82 22.08
N SER A 148 7.52 -5.01 22.66
CA SER A 148 8.34 -5.34 23.83
C SER A 148 9.35 -6.47 23.62
N GLU A 149 10.15 -6.45 22.55
CA GLU A 149 11.46 -7.12 22.52
C GLU A 149 12.45 -6.33 21.64
N ILE A 150 12.90 -5.18 22.16
CA ILE A 150 14.17 -4.58 21.74
C ILE A 150 15.20 -5.04 22.76
N GLN A 151 15.91 -6.13 22.45
CA GLN A 151 17.19 -6.41 23.07
C GLN A 151 18.29 -5.93 22.12
N SER A 152 18.99 -4.92 22.63
CA SER A 152 20.26 -4.42 22.14
C SER A 152 21.32 -5.51 22.24
N ASP A 153 21.98 -5.83 21.13
CA ASP A 153 23.36 -6.30 21.14
C ASP A 153 24.10 -5.73 19.93
N GLY A 154 25.33 -5.31 20.22
CA GLY A 154 26.07 -4.35 19.44
C GLY A 154 26.81 -4.88 18.21
N ASP A 155 27.21 -3.90 17.43
CA ASP A 155 28.53 -3.78 16.79
C ASP A 155 28.86 -4.75 15.63
N SER A 156 28.56 -4.29 14.42
CA SER A 156 29.51 -4.40 13.31
C SER A 156 29.22 -3.36 12.25
N ALA A 157 30.22 -2.50 12.04
CA ALA A 157 30.25 -1.49 11.01
C ALA A 157 30.22 -2.15 9.62
N GLN A 158 29.18 -1.85 8.84
CA GLN A 158 29.30 -1.72 7.39
C GLN A 158 28.76 -0.36 6.95
N GLN A 159 29.59 0.37 6.22
CA GLN A 159 29.25 1.66 5.66
C GLN A 159 28.10 1.54 4.64
N PRO A 160 27.18 2.52 4.57
CA PRO A 160 26.16 2.55 3.54
C PRO A 160 26.80 2.88 2.18
N VAL A 161 26.65 1.97 1.23
CA VAL A 161 26.95 2.21 -0.19
C VAL A 161 26.02 3.30 -0.73
N SER A 162 26.60 4.42 -1.15
CA SER A 162 25.89 5.55 -1.76
C SER A 162 25.45 5.19 -3.18
N VAL A 163 24.18 4.81 -3.34
CA VAL A 163 23.54 4.67 -4.65
C VAL A 163 22.98 6.04 -5.07
N PRO A 164 23.36 6.60 -6.24
CA PRO A 164 22.75 7.81 -6.75
C PRO A 164 21.30 7.52 -7.16
N HIS A 165 20.35 7.83 -6.29
CA HIS A 165 18.94 7.86 -6.65
C HIS A 165 18.66 9.21 -7.30
N GLU A 166 18.55 9.25 -8.63
CA GLU A 166 18.09 10.44 -9.35
C GLU A 166 16.70 10.84 -8.82
N LEU A 167 16.66 11.91 -8.04
CA LEU A 167 15.43 12.50 -7.54
C LEU A 167 14.55 12.93 -8.71
N SER A 168 13.28 12.55 -8.67
CA SER A 168 12.28 12.96 -9.67
C SER A 168 12.28 14.49 -9.87
N ARG A 169 11.90 14.93 -11.08
CA ARG A 169 11.80 16.37 -11.41
C ARG A 169 10.91 17.14 -10.43
N SER A 170 9.83 16.50 -9.99
CA SER A 170 8.92 17.05 -8.98
C SER A 170 9.61 17.27 -7.64
N THR A 171 10.38 16.27 -7.16
CA THR A 171 11.10 16.38 -5.88
C THR A 171 12.23 17.40 -5.91
N LYS A 172 12.90 17.58 -7.06
CA LYS A 172 13.91 18.64 -7.23
C LYS A 172 13.24 20.03 -7.18
N GLU A 173 12.10 20.20 -7.86
CA GLU A 173 11.36 21.47 -7.88
C GLU A 173 10.79 21.87 -6.51
N TYR A 174 10.37 20.90 -5.68
CA TYR A 174 9.91 21.18 -4.33
C TYR A 174 11.03 21.65 -3.38
N LEU A 175 12.24 21.09 -3.50
CA LEU A 175 13.38 21.45 -2.66
C LEU A 175 13.95 22.82 -3.02
N GLU A 176 14.11 23.12 -4.32
CA GLU A 176 14.53 24.45 -4.78
C GLU A 176 13.52 25.55 -4.39
N LYS A 177 12.22 25.21 -4.38
CA LYS A 177 11.17 26.13 -3.90
C LYS A 177 11.20 26.34 -2.39
N SER A 178 11.60 25.34 -1.60
CA SER A 178 11.75 25.51 -0.15
C SER A 178 12.99 26.33 0.22
N GLU A 179 14.10 26.13 -0.48
CA GLU A 179 15.34 26.89 -0.25
C GLU A 179 15.20 28.36 -0.65
N ASN A 180 14.50 28.65 -1.75
CA ASN A 180 14.17 30.04 -2.12
C ASN A 180 13.17 30.72 -1.16
N LEU A 181 12.38 29.94 -0.40
CA LEU A 181 11.46 30.50 0.58
C LEU A 181 12.17 30.90 1.89
N GLU A 182 13.29 30.27 2.22
CA GLU A 182 14.10 30.63 3.38
C GLU A 182 14.91 31.92 3.16
N MET A 183 15.17 32.29 1.90
CA MET A 183 15.94 33.49 1.53
C MET A 183 15.12 34.80 1.43
N LEU A 184 13.82 34.76 1.68
CA LEU A 184 12.92 35.93 1.64
C LEU A 184 12.53 36.46 3.03
N CYS A 185 13.22 36.00 4.08
CA CYS A 185 13.00 36.39 5.48
C CYS A 185 14.23 37.02 6.16
N GLU A 186 15.14 37.62 5.39
CA GLU A 186 16.15 38.57 5.90
C GLU A 186 15.90 39.99 5.40
#